data_AF-A0A9W8P9A5-F1
#
_entry.id   AF-A0A9W8P9A5-F1
#
_cell.length_a   1.000
_cell.length_b   1.000
_cell.length_c   1.000
_cell.angle_alpha   90.00
_cell.angle_beta   90.00
_cell.angle_gamma   90.00
#
_symmetry.space_group_name_H-M   'P 1'
#
loop_
_entity.id
_entity.type
_entity.pdbx_description
1 polymer ?
#
loop_
_entity_poly.entity_id
_entity_poly.type
_entity_poly.pdbx_seq_one_letter_code
_entity_poly.pdbx_strand_id
1 'polypeptide(L)'
;MSSAIKAAKNIFRFFRPGGTPHIYNSSTPPLFQRRSPWWAKWTFGLVACDAFMTGSAMDLTWNHWSEPIDGKSESEVPSHPEYYTLRPIWQRLGLCTGFFVGGVGAASALFIAGFRYTKVLDVYPHLQTIANPSRLDKSVVRKALEDRRVFIQSARHTRSRGMTFPLSQCTLHRGRADSELLLTIDNERGHWYIGLDNDSVINGQNYKGSAAREVILKAWKGGWINDDLARAASLPVPTSQKKKGGEAKNQKPPMNFHHS
;
A
#
# COMPACT_ATOMS: atom_id res chain seq x y z
N MET A 1 37.16 -15.10 1.66
CA MET A 1 36.46 -13.86 1.22
C MET A 1 35.30 -14.06 0.23
N SER A 2 34.96 -15.28 -0.25
CA SER A 2 33.91 -15.50 -1.28
C SER A 2 32.45 -15.50 -0.77
N SER A 3 32.21 -15.85 0.50
CA SER A 3 30.85 -16.07 1.03
C SER A 3 30.08 -14.78 1.36
N ALA A 4 30.71 -13.82 2.04
CA ALA A 4 30.07 -12.56 2.44
C ALA A 4 29.64 -11.70 1.24
N ILE A 5 30.43 -11.68 0.17
CA ILE A 5 30.09 -10.96 -1.08
C ILE A 5 28.92 -11.63 -1.80
N LYS A 6 28.85 -12.97 -1.80
CA LYS A 6 27.69 -13.71 -2.37
C LYS A 6 26.43 -13.47 -1.56
N ALA A 7 26.52 -13.46 -0.22
CA ALA A 7 25.39 -13.14 0.65
C ALA A 7 24.88 -11.71 0.42
N ALA A 8 25.78 -10.72 0.33
CA ALA A 8 25.42 -9.34 0.03
C ALA A 8 24.75 -9.19 -1.35
N LYS A 9 25.25 -9.86 -2.39
CA LYS A 9 24.62 -9.85 -3.72
C LYS A 9 23.21 -10.42 -3.73
N ASN A 10 22.94 -11.46 -2.94
CA ASN A 10 21.58 -12.01 -2.78
C ASN A 10 20.66 -11.06 -2.02
N ILE A 11 21.16 -10.31 -1.03
CA ILE A 11 20.40 -9.28 -0.31
C ILE A 11 20.04 -8.12 -1.25
N PHE A 12 20.93 -7.68 -2.14
CA PHE A 12 20.58 -6.61 -3.09
C PHE A 12 19.54 -7.02 -4.14
N ARG A 13 19.49 -8.31 -4.53
CA ARG A 13 18.40 -8.83 -5.38
C ARG A 13 17.04 -8.74 -4.68
N PHE A 14 17.01 -8.77 -3.35
CA PHE A 14 15.77 -8.61 -2.58
C PHE A 14 15.11 -7.24 -2.79
N PHE A 15 15.90 -6.21 -3.11
CA PHE A 15 15.41 -4.83 -3.25
C PHE A 15 15.24 -4.37 -4.70
N ARG A 16 15.60 -5.19 -5.68
CA ARG A 16 15.39 -4.88 -7.11
C ARG A 16 14.18 -5.65 -7.62
N PRO A 17 13.03 -4.98 -7.89
CA PRO A 17 11.94 -5.64 -8.58
C PRO A 17 12.44 -6.12 -9.95
N GLY A 18 12.10 -7.36 -10.31
CA GLY A 18 12.51 -8.05 -11.53
C GLY A 18 11.83 -7.54 -12.80
N GLY A 19 10.92 -6.58 -12.69
CA GLY A 19 10.29 -5.95 -13.84
C GLY A 19 11.29 -5.17 -14.71
N THR A 20 10.85 -4.78 -15.89
CA THR A 20 11.62 -3.87 -16.76
C THR A 20 11.27 -2.42 -16.46
N PRO A 21 12.25 -1.53 -16.20
CA PRO A 21 11.97 -0.10 -16.06
C PRO A 21 11.28 0.44 -17.31
N HIS A 22 10.22 1.21 -17.12
CA HIS A 22 9.43 1.79 -18.22
C HIS A 22 9.02 3.22 -17.91
N ILE A 23 8.96 4.05 -18.95
CA ILE A 23 8.46 5.42 -18.87
C ILE A 23 7.07 5.42 -19.49
N TYR A 24 6.07 5.71 -18.67
CA TYR A 24 4.69 5.82 -19.11
C TYR A 24 4.53 7.04 -20.02
N ASN A 25 4.31 6.77 -21.30
CA ASN A 25 4.07 7.77 -22.34
C ASN A 25 2.85 7.37 -23.16
N SER A 26 1.68 7.37 -22.52
CA SER A 26 0.40 7.18 -23.21
C SER A 26 -0.37 8.49 -23.22
N SER A 27 -1.03 8.80 -24.34
CA SER A 27 -2.00 9.89 -24.45
C SER A 27 -3.33 9.55 -23.77
N THR A 28 -3.61 8.26 -23.54
CA THR A 28 -4.80 7.80 -22.85
C THR A 28 -4.59 7.81 -21.34
N PRO A 29 -5.65 8.10 -20.56
CA PRO A 29 -5.58 7.94 -19.12
C PRO A 29 -5.27 6.47 -18.78
N PRO A 30 -4.45 6.21 -17.75
CA PRO A 30 -4.13 4.85 -17.32
C PRO A 30 -5.39 4.14 -16.80
N LEU A 31 -5.36 2.80 -16.83
CA LEU A 31 -6.43 1.98 -16.29
C LEU A 31 -6.80 2.37 -14.85
N PHE A 32 -5.83 2.63 -13.99
CA PHE A 32 -6.04 3.10 -12.64
C PHE A 32 -4.98 4.13 -12.26
N GLN A 33 -5.43 5.20 -11.62
CA GLN A 33 -4.60 6.26 -11.07
C GLN A 33 -5.15 6.70 -9.72
N ARG A 34 -4.23 7.00 -8.80
CA ARG A 34 -4.55 7.57 -7.50
C ARG A 34 -3.52 8.61 -7.08
N ARG A 35 -3.92 9.52 -6.20
CA ARG A 35 -2.97 10.37 -5.48
C ARG A 35 -2.14 9.54 -4.50
N SER A 36 -0.81 9.74 -4.49
CA SER A 36 0.04 9.10 -3.49
C SER A 36 -0.39 9.51 -2.08
N PRO A 37 -0.42 8.58 -1.11
CA PRO A 37 -0.76 8.91 0.25
C PRO A 37 0.25 9.91 0.82
N TRP A 38 -0.20 10.75 1.75
CA TRP A 38 0.60 11.86 2.26
C TRP A 38 1.91 11.37 2.92
N TRP A 39 1.85 10.27 3.69
CA TRP A 39 3.01 9.69 4.37
C TRP A 39 4.11 9.26 3.39
N ALA A 40 3.75 8.80 2.19
CA ALA A 40 4.73 8.32 1.20
C ALA A 40 5.64 9.46 0.73
N LYS A 41 5.11 10.68 0.63
CA LYS A 41 5.89 11.88 0.29
C LYS A 41 6.89 12.25 1.38
N TRP A 42 6.51 12.01 2.64
CA TRP A 42 7.30 12.34 3.81
C TRP A 42 8.12 11.18 4.35
N THR A 43 8.25 10.07 3.61
CA THR A 43 8.94 8.87 4.10
C THR A 43 10.34 9.17 4.66
N PHE A 44 11.14 10.02 3.99
CA PHE A 44 12.45 10.39 4.50
C PHE A 44 12.41 11.23 5.78
N GLY A 45 11.42 12.14 5.90
CA GLY A 45 11.21 12.91 7.13
C GLY A 45 10.74 12.02 8.28
N LEU A 46 9.85 11.07 8.02
CA LEU A 46 9.40 10.08 9.01
C LEU A 46 10.56 9.18 9.46
N VAL A 47 11.42 8.75 8.55
CA VAL A 47 12.62 7.96 8.88
C VAL A 47 13.64 8.78 9.67
N ALA A 48 13.82 10.07 9.35
CA ALA A 48 14.69 10.95 10.13
C ALA A 48 14.14 11.17 11.55
N CYS A 49 12.82 11.35 11.68
CA CYS A 49 12.15 11.44 12.97
C CYS A 49 12.30 10.15 13.78
N ASP A 50 12.09 8.98 13.17
CA ASP A 50 12.29 7.66 13.77
C ASP A 50 13.74 7.47 14.26
N ALA A 51 14.72 7.85 13.44
CA ALA A 51 16.13 7.78 13.81
C ALA A 51 16.47 8.71 14.99
N PHE A 52 15.93 9.93 14.99
CA PHE A 52 16.11 10.89 16.08
C PHE A 52 15.50 10.38 17.39
N MET A 53 14.25 9.90 17.34
CA MET A 53 13.56 9.33 18.50
C MET A 53 14.27 8.09 19.05
N THR A 54 14.71 7.19 18.16
CA THR A 54 15.47 5.99 18.52
C THR A 54 16.80 6.36 19.18
N GLY A 55 17.55 7.30 18.59
CA GLY A 55 18.80 7.79 19.16
C GLY A 55 18.62 8.44 20.53
N SER A 56 17.56 9.24 20.71
CA SER A 56 17.25 9.90 21.98
C SER A 56 16.87 8.90 23.07
N ALA A 57 16.06 7.88 22.72
CA ALA A 57 15.71 6.81 23.65
C ALA A 57 16.94 5.99 24.07
N MET A 58 17.84 5.71 23.13
CA MET A 58 19.11 5.03 23.41
C MET A 58 20.02 5.86 24.31
N ASP A 59 20.15 7.17 24.06
CA ASP A 59 20.95 8.08 24.87
C ASP A 59 20.42 8.18 26.31
N LEU A 60 19.10 8.38 26.46
CA LEU A 60 18.43 8.36 27.78
C LEU A 60 18.63 7.03 28.49
N THR A 61 18.51 5.91 27.78
CA THR A 61 18.70 4.58 28.35
C THR A 61 20.13 4.35 28.79
N TRP A 62 21.10 4.84 28.00
CA TRP A 62 22.51 4.63 28.28
C TRP A 62 22.99 5.46 29.46
N ASN A 63 22.59 6.74 29.51
CA ASN A 63 23.13 7.73 30.43
C ASN A 63 22.24 8.00 31.65
N HIS A 64 20.94 7.69 31.59
CA HIS A 64 19.99 8.08 32.64
C HIS A 64 19.16 6.93 33.22
N TRP A 65 19.18 5.72 32.61
CA TRP A 65 18.44 4.58 33.15
C TRP A 65 19.13 3.99 34.38
N SER A 66 18.60 4.35 35.54
CA SER A 66 19.17 4.08 36.85
C SER A 66 18.20 3.28 37.75
N GLU A 67 18.72 2.81 38.88
CA GLU A 67 17.98 2.14 39.95
C GLU A 67 18.43 2.63 41.32
N PRO A 68 17.53 2.64 42.34
CA PRO A 68 17.86 3.11 43.68
C PRO A 68 18.85 2.17 44.40
N ILE A 69 19.84 2.73 45.09
CA ILE A 69 20.98 2.00 45.70
C ILE A 69 20.54 1.03 46.82
N ASP A 70 19.43 1.31 47.50
CA ASP A 70 19.04 0.61 48.73
C ASP A 70 17.92 -0.43 48.56
N GLY A 71 17.48 -0.71 47.32
CA GLY A 71 16.30 -1.56 47.08
C GLY A 71 14.99 -1.01 47.65
N LYS A 72 15.01 0.22 48.18
CA LYS A 72 13.83 1.00 48.58
C LYS A 72 12.99 1.27 47.33
N SER A 73 11.66 1.28 47.49
CA SER A 73 10.77 1.63 46.39
C SER A 73 11.00 3.08 45.95
N GLU A 74 10.76 3.38 44.67
CA GLU A 74 10.94 4.72 44.09
C GLU A 74 10.15 5.82 44.84
N SER A 75 9.12 5.44 45.59
CA SER A 75 8.29 6.34 46.40
C SER A 75 8.96 6.85 47.68
N GLU A 76 10.02 6.20 48.16
CA GLU A 76 10.62 6.48 49.48
C GLU A 76 11.93 7.29 49.39
N VAL A 77 12.47 7.44 48.19
CA VAL A 77 13.80 8.03 47.98
C VAL A 77 13.67 9.48 47.51
N PRO A 78 14.30 10.46 48.18
CA PRO A 78 14.36 11.84 47.70
C PRO A 78 14.95 11.92 46.29
N SER A 79 14.48 12.85 45.45
CA SER A 79 14.92 13.00 44.04
C SER A 79 16.35 13.56 43.88
N HIS A 80 17.26 13.24 44.79
CA HIS A 80 18.67 13.62 44.73
C HIS A 80 19.46 12.57 43.93
N PRO A 81 20.38 13.01 43.05
CA PRO A 81 21.13 12.13 42.15
C PRO A 81 22.07 11.15 42.89
N GLU A 82 22.41 11.42 44.15
CA GLU A 82 23.27 10.57 44.97
C GLU A 82 22.64 9.21 45.32
N TYR A 83 21.32 9.06 45.21
CA TYR A 83 20.61 7.83 45.56
C TYR A 83 20.37 6.87 44.39
N TYR A 84 20.85 7.21 43.19
CA TYR A 84 20.62 6.44 41.97
C TYR A 84 21.95 5.94 41.39
N THR A 85 21.99 4.67 41.03
CA THR A 85 23.10 4.08 40.26
C THR A 85 22.63 3.63 38.91
N LEU A 86 23.50 3.73 37.89
CA LEU A 86 23.17 3.25 36.56
C LEU A 86 22.97 1.74 36.59
N ARG A 87 21.93 1.27 35.88
CA ARG A 87 21.68 -0.17 35.74
C ARG A 87 22.87 -0.86 35.07
N PRO A 88 23.06 -2.17 35.30
CA PRO A 88 24.20 -2.88 34.74
C PRO A 88 24.24 -2.79 33.21
N ILE A 89 25.46 -2.82 32.65
CA ILE A 89 25.72 -2.53 31.23
C ILE A 89 24.91 -3.45 30.31
N TRP A 90 24.73 -4.74 30.66
CA TRP A 90 23.94 -5.66 29.83
C TRP A 90 22.48 -5.26 29.68
N GLN A 91 21.87 -4.53 30.63
CA GLN A 91 20.43 -4.21 30.60
C GLN A 91 20.26 -3.06 29.64
N ARG A 92 21.09 -2.03 29.84
CA ARG A 92 21.15 -0.87 28.96
C ARG A 92 21.46 -1.30 27.54
N LEU A 93 22.46 -2.16 27.33
CA LEU A 93 22.80 -2.67 26.00
C LEU A 93 21.63 -3.46 25.38
N GLY A 94 20.99 -4.34 26.13
CA GLY A 94 19.83 -5.10 25.67
C GLY A 94 18.66 -4.20 25.27
N LEU A 95 18.32 -3.22 26.10
CA LEU A 95 17.23 -2.28 25.85
C LEU A 95 17.54 -1.34 24.67
N CYS A 96 18.76 -0.80 24.59
CA CYS A 96 19.23 -0.01 23.45
C CYS A 96 19.20 -0.82 22.14
N THR A 97 19.57 -2.10 22.18
CA THR A 97 19.46 -3.00 21.02
C THR A 97 17.99 -3.16 20.60
N GLY A 98 17.08 -3.28 21.57
CA GLY A 98 15.63 -3.30 21.32
C GLY A 98 15.13 -2.06 20.60
N PHE A 99 15.49 -0.85 21.08
CA PHE A 99 15.15 0.40 20.41
C PHE A 99 15.70 0.48 18.99
N PHE A 100 16.96 0.11 18.80
CA PHE A 100 17.59 0.11 17.48
C PHE A 100 16.87 -0.82 16.49
N VAL A 101 16.60 -2.07 16.89
CA VAL A 101 15.88 -3.04 16.06
C VAL A 101 14.46 -2.55 15.77
N GLY A 102 13.79 -1.95 16.75
CA GLY A 102 12.48 -1.34 16.61
C GLY A 102 12.46 -0.23 15.56
N GLY A 103 13.37 0.74 15.65
CA GLY A 103 13.50 1.85 14.69
C GLY A 103 13.83 1.35 13.28
N VAL A 104 14.84 0.49 13.14
CA VAL A 104 15.18 -0.13 11.84
C VAL A 104 13.99 -0.88 11.24
N GLY A 105 13.22 -1.60 12.06
CA GLY A 105 12.00 -2.30 11.66
C GLY A 105 10.92 -1.33 11.16
N ALA A 106 10.64 -0.27 11.91
CA ALA A 106 9.66 0.76 11.57
C ALA A 106 10.03 1.48 10.26
N ALA A 107 11.29 1.92 10.13
CA ALA A 107 11.81 2.50 8.90
C ALA A 107 11.66 1.54 7.72
N SER A 108 12.07 0.28 7.88
CA SER A 108 11.94 -0.75 6.83
C SER A 108 10.50 -0.96 6.40
N ALA A 109 9.55 -1.01 7.34
CA ALA A 109 8.13 -1.14 7.04
C ALA A 109 7.60 0.05 6.22
N LEU A 110 7.99 1.29 6.56
CA LEU A 110 7.64 2.49 5.78
C LEU A 110 8.17 2.43 4.35
N PHE A 111 9.43 1.99 4.16
CA PHE A 111 10.00 1.82 2.82
C PHE A 111 9.22 0.76 2.02
N ILE A 112 9.01 -0.42 2.60
CA ILE A 112 8.29 -1.52 1.95
C ILE A 112 6.88 -1.09 1.56
N ALA A 113 6.13 -0.47 2.49
CA ALA A 113 4.80 0.05 2.21
C ALA A 113 4.80 1.02 1.04
N GLY A 114 5.77 1.95 0.99
CA GLY A 114 5.91 2.90 -0.12
C GLY A 114 6.19 2.24 -1.48
N PHE A 115 6.91 1.13 -1.50
CA PHE A 115 7.19 0.37 -2.72
C PHE A 115 6.01 -0.51 -3.18
N ARG A 116 5.19 -0.98 -2.24
CA ARG A 116 4.03 -1.87 -2.52
C ARG A 116 2.73 -1.14 -2.76
N TYR A 117 2.64 0.13 -2.40
CA TYR A 117 1.46 0.93 -2.66
C TYR A 117 1.41 1.37 -4.12
N THR A 118 0.43 0.88 -4.90
CA THR A 118 0.25 1.22 -6.31
C THR A 118 -0.47 2.54 -6.48
N LYS A 119 0.18 3.46 -7.19
CA LYS A 119 -0.35 4.78 -7.55
C LYS A 119 -0.94 4.79 -8.96
N VAL A 120 -0.25 4.17 -9.92
CA VAL A 120 -0.72 4.02 -11.31
C VAL A 120 -0.59 2.57 -11.72
N LEU A 121 -1.62 2.06 -12.36
CA LEU A 121 -1.66 0.74 -12.97
C LEU A 121 -2.22 0.90 -14.38
N ASP A 122 -1.57 0.31 -15.37
CA ASP A 122 -2.10 0.23 -16.72
C ASP A 122 -1.79 -1.11 -17.36
N VAL A 123 -2.60 -1.54 -18.33
CA VAL A 123 -2.40 -2.80 -19.05
C VAL A 123 -2.41 -2.53 -20.54
N TYR A 124 -1.29 -2.77 -21.19
CA TYR A 124 -1.08 -2.45 -22.60
C TYR A 124 -0.56 -3.67 -23.40
N PRO A 125 -0.85 -3.78 -24.71
CA PRO A 125 -1.81 -2.93 -25.46
C PRO A 125 -3.25 -3.10 -24.93
N HIS A 126 -4.06 -2.04 -25.08
CA HIS A 126 -5.46 -2.03 -24.62
C HIS A 126 -6.32 -2.95 -25.50
N LEU A 127 -7.25 -3.68 -24.89
CA LEU A 127 -8.12 -4.63 -25.61
C LEU A 127 -8.97 -3.97 -26.70
N GLN A 128 -9.34 -2.69 -26.53
CA GLN A 128 -10.10 -1.93 -27.53
C GLN A 128 -9.33 -1.78 -28.85
N THR A 129 -8.01 -1.69 -28.78
CA THR A 129 -7.14 -1.67 -29.97
C THR A 129 -7.16 -3.00 -30.71
N ILE A 130 -7.43 -4.10 -30.01
CA ILE A 130 -7.51 -5.46 -30.56
C ILE A 130 -8.94 -5.77 -31.07
N ALA A 131 -9.95 -5.08 -30.54
CA ALA A 131 -11.37 -5.35 -30.73
C ALA A 131 -11.98 -4.85 -32.05
N ASN A 132 -11.20 -4.68 -33.12
CA ASN A 132 -11.70 -4.76 -34.50
C ASN A 132 -11.42 -6.16 -35.09
N PRO A 133 -12.02 -7.23 -34.53
CA PRO A 133 -11.72 -8.61 -34.93
C PRO A 133 -12.26 -8.96 -36.31
N SER A 134 -13.11 -8.12 -36.90
CA SER A 134 -13.73 -8.37 -38.20
C SER A 134 -12.74 -8.40 -39.36
N ARG A 135 -11.48 -7.98 -39.16
CA ARG A 135 -10.41 -8.00 -40.18
C ARG A 135 -9.08 -8.59 -39.72
N LEU A 136 -8.97 -8.99 -38.45
CA LEU A 136 -7.71 -9.44 -37.88
C LEU A 136 -7.68 -10.97 -37.76
N ASP A 137 -6.60 -11.56 -38.24
CA ASP A 137 -6.35 -12.99 -38.10
C ASP A 137 -6.28 -13.39 -36.61
N LYS A 138 -6.88 -14.54 -36.26
CA LYS A 138 -6.90 -15.07 -34.90
C LYS A 138 -5.50 -15.25 -34.33
N SER A 139 -4.52 -15.56 -35.19
CA SER A 139 -3.11 -15.69 -34.83
C SER A 139 -2.53 -14.39 -34.25
N VAL A 140 -2.88 -13.25 -34.86
CA VAL A 140 -2.43 -11.92 -34.46
C VAL A 140 -3.07 -11.51 -33.13
N VAL A 141 -4.37 -11.80 -32.97
CA VAL A 141 -5.08 -11.53 -31.70
C VAL A 141 -4.45 -12.33 -30.56
N ARG A 142 -4.12 -13.60 -30.77
CA ARG A 142 -3.49 -14.46 -29.76
C ARG A 142 -2.10 -13.94 -29.39
N LYS A 143 -1.26 -13.60 -30.39
CA LYS A 143 0.06 -13.01 -30.14
C LYS A 143 -0.04 -11.69 -29.37
N ALA A 144 -0.99 -10.83 -29.74
CA ALA A 144 -1.23 -9.58 -29.03
C ALA A 144 -1.67 -9.77 -27.58
N LEU A 145 -2.40 -10.84 -27.27
CA LEU A 145 -2.77 -11.23 -25.90
C LEU A 145 -1.56 -11.74 -25.10
N GLU A 146 -0.69 -12.54 -25.73
CA GLU A 146 0.54 -13.06 -25.12
C GLU A 146 1.58 -11.95 -24.84
N ASP A 147 1.62 -10.91 -25.69
CA ASP A 147 2.51 -9.77 -25.56
C ASP A 147 2.01 -8.69 -24.58
N ARG A 148 0.85 -8.88 -23.92
CA ARG A 148 0.32 -7.89 -22.97
C ARG A 148 1.20 -7.74 -21.75
N ARG A 149 1.32 -6.50 -21.30
CA ARG A 149 2.15 -6.10 -20.16
C ARG A 149 1.36 -5.25 -19.20
N VAL A 150 1.68 -5.38 -17.93
CA VAL A 150 1.17 -4.57 -16.84
C VAL A 150 2.23 -3.55 -16.48
N PHE A 151 1.89 -2.27 -16.55
CA PHE A 151 2.67 -1.17 -16.00
C PHE A 151 2.23 -0.89 -14.57
N ILE A 152 3.20 -0.81 -13.66
CA ILE A 152 2.97 -0.50 -12.25
C ILE A 152 3.86 0.68 -11.87
N GLN A 153 3.24 1.70 -11.30
CA GLN A 153 3.92 2.79 -10.63
C GLN A 153 3.54 2.79 -9.14
N SER A 154 4.53 2.58 -8.28
CA SER A 154 4.34 2.71 -6.83
C SER A 154 4.37 4.15 -6.33
N ALA A 155 3.95 4.38 -5.08
CA ALA A 155 3.91 5.70 -4.46
C ALA A 155 5.28 6.42 -4.41
N ARG A 156 6.39 5.67 -4.41
CA ARG A 156 7.76 6.21 -4.39
C ARG A 156 8.31 6.58 -5.76
N HIS A 157 7.70 6.12 -6.85
CA HIS A 157 8.17 6.49 -8.17
C HIS A 157 7.94 7.98 -8.42
N THR A 158 8.97 8.64 -8.94
CA THR A 158 8.90 10.04 -9.35
C THR A 158 8.56 10.12 -10.85
N ARG A 159 7.81 11.16 -11.23
CA ARG A 159 7.41 11.44 -12.63
C ARG A 159 6.57 10.29 -13.22
N SER A 160 6.76 9.95 -14.48
CA SER A 160 6.06 8.88 -15.21
C SER A 160 6.84 7.57 -15.26
N ARG A 161 7.78 7.35 -14.34
CA ARG A 161 8.60 6.12 -14.30
C ARG A 161 7.88 5.02 -13.52
N GLY A 162 8.00 3.80 -13.97
CA GLY A 162 7.48 2.61 -13.29
C GLY A 162 8.16 1.35 -13.76
N MET A 163 7.54 0.22 -13.45
CA MET A 163 8.01 -1.12 -13.79
C MET A 163 6.97 -1.80 -14.66
N THR A 164 7.40 -2.63 -15.60
CA THR A 164 6.51 -3.42 -16.44
C THR A 164 6.78 -4.91 -16.30
N PHE A 165 5.71 -5.68 -16.37
CA PHE A 165 5.70 -7.13 -16.21
C PHE A 165 4.80 -7.75 -17.28
N PRO A 166 5.12 -8.94 -17.80
CA PRO A 166 4.20 -9.69 -18.65
C PRO A 166 2.88 -9.95 -17.91
N LEU A 167 1.74 -9.69 -18.55
CA LEU A 167 0.42 -9.90 -17.95
C LEU A 167 0.20 -11.38 -17.58
N SER A 168 0.84 -12.30 -18.31
CA SER A 168 0.83 -13.74 -18.04
C SER A 168 1.45 -14.13 -16.69
N GLN A 169 2.29 -13.27 -16.11
CA GLN A 169 2.93 -13.46 -14.80
C GLN A 169 2.20 -12.70 -13.68
N CYS A 170 1.12 -11.98 -14.01
CA CYS A 170 0.44 -11.10 -13.09
C CYS A 170 -0.93 -11.68 -12.72
N THR A 171 -1.18 -11.83 -11.41
CA THR A 171 -2.47 -12.31 -10.90
C THR A 171 -3.12 -11.23 -10.04
N LEU A 172 -4.39 -10.93 -10.32
CA LEU A 172 -5.19 -10.09 -9.44
C LEU A 172 -5.92 -10.95 -8.40
N HIS A 173 -5.90 -10.48 -7.16
CA HIS A 173 -6.60 -11.05 -6.01
C HIS A 173 -7.52 -10.01 -5.38
N ARG A 174 -8.60 -10.50 -4.74
CA ARG A 174 -9.46 -9.67 -3.92
C ARG A 174 -8.69 -9.27 -2.66
N GLY A 175 -8.75 -7.99 -2.29
CA GLY A 175 -8.27 -7.55 -0.97
C GLY A 175 -9.20 -7.95 0.16
N ARG A 176 -8.91 -7.49 1.38
CA ARG A 176 -9.74 -7.77 2.55
C ARG A 176 -11.11 -7.09 2.44
N ALA A 177 -11.14 -5.90 1.84
CA ALA A 177 -12.34 -5.10 1.62
C ALA A 177 -12.71 -4.99 0.13
N ASP A 178 -13.93 -4.53 -0.15
CA ASP A 178 -14.37 -4.24 -1.51
C ASP A 178 -13.69 -3.02 -2.15
N SER A 179 -13.07 -2.20 -1.32
CA SER A 179 -12.22 -1.08 -1.71
C SER A 179 -10.78 -1.50 -2.02
N GLU A 180 -10.46 -2.78 -2.13
CA GLU A 180 -9.08 -3.24 -2.24
C GLU A 180 -8.91 -4.32 -3.31
N LEU A 181 -7.79 -4.22 -4.03
CA LEU A 181 -7.25 -5.23 -4.92
C LEU A 181 -5.78 -5.46 -4.61
N LEU A 182 -5.34 -6.72 -4.70
CA LEU A 182 -3.94 -7.09 -4.54
C LEU A 182 -3.44 -7.66 -5.86
N LEU A 183 -2.32 -7.13 -6.34
CA LEU A 183 -1.64 -7.63 -7.53
C LEU A 183 -0.43 -8.46 -7.09
N THR A 184 -0.37 -9.72 -7.47
CA THR A 184 0.80 -10.59 -7.29
C THR A 184 1.48 -10.78 -8.62
N ILE A 185 2.79 -10.98 -8.58
CA ILE A 185 3.60 -11.19 -9.78
C ILE A 185 4.46 -12.42 -9.52
N ASP A 186 4.47 -13.34 -10.48
CA ASP A 186 5.26 -14.56 -10.39
C ASP A 186 6.75 -14.23 -10.23
N ASN A 187 7.41 -14.95 -9.33
CA ASN A 187 8.80 -14.73 -8.93
C ASN A 187 9.10 -13.42 -8.18
N GLU A 188 8.09 -12.58 -7.94
CA GLU A 188 8.20 -11.45 -7.03
C GLU A 188 7.63 -11.82 -5.66
N ARG A 189 8.32 -11.44 -4.59
CA ARG A 189 7.81 -11.68 -3.23
C ARG A 189 6.71 -10.68 -2.94
N GLY A 190 5.69 -11.05 -2.16
CA GLY A 190 4.64 -10.13 -1.69
C GLY A 190 3.70 -9.62 -2.79
N HIS A 191 2.77 -8.75 -2.41
CA HIS A 191 1.76 -8.19 -3.31
C HIS A 191 1.87 -6.66 -3.42
N TRP A 192 1.32 -6.11 -4.50
CA TRP A 192 1.10 -4.69 -4.70
C TRP A 192 -0.33 -4.35 -4.30
N TYR A 193 -0.46 -3.37 -3.42
CA TYR A 193 -1.74 -2.92 -2.90
C TYR A 193 -2.35 -1.86 -3.83
N ILE A 194 -3.58 -2.08 -4.24
CA ILE A 194 -4.37 -1.18 -5.08
C ILE A 194 -5.64 -0.79 -4.30
N GLY A 195 -5.67 0.43 -3.78
CA GLY A 195 -6.83 0.97 -3.05
C GLY A 195 -7.83 1.67 -3.97
N LEU A 196 -9.07 1.17 -4.00
CA LEU A 196 -10.23 1.59 -4.79
C LEU A 196 -11.17 2.55 -4.01
N ASP A 197 -10.57 3.49 -3.30
CA ASP A 197 -11.23 4.48 -2.47
C ASP A 197 -11.75 5.67 -3.32
N ASN A 198 -12.31 6.68 -2.66
CA ASN A 198 -12.86 7.89 -3.30
C ASN A 198 -11.86 8.67 -4.18
N ASP A 199 -10.56 8.53 -3.94
CA ASP A 199 -9.50 9.23 -4.69
C ASP A 199 -9.01 8.46 -5.92
N SER A 200 -9.61 7.30 -6.22
CA SER A 200 -9.25 6.49 -7.38
C SER A 200 -9.93 6.97 -8.66
N VAL A 201 -9.15 7.03 -9.73
CA VAL A 201 -9.60 7.39 -11.07
C VAL A 201 -9.25 6.23 -11.99
N ILE A 202 -10.25 5.65 -12.66
CA ILE A 202 -10.11 4.49 -13.54
C ILE A 202 -10.55 4.91 -14.94
N ASN A 203 -9.67 4.80 -15.92
CA ASN A 203 -9.90 5.31 -17.28
C ASN A 203 -10.39 6.77 -17.32
N GLY A 204 -9.88 7.61 -16.42
CA GLY A 204 -10.29 9.01 -16.31
C GLY A 204 -11.62 9.28 -15.60
N GLN A 205 -12.34 8.24 -15.13
CA GLN A 205 -13.60 8.38 -14.39
C GLN A 205 -13.45 7.94 -12.93
N ASN A 206 -14.19 8.55 -12.02
CA ASN A 206 -14.19 8.18 -10.60
C ASN A 206 -15.19 7.05 -10.37
N TYR A 207 -14.69 5.85 -10.07
CA TYR A 207 -15.50 4.70 -9.67
C TYR A 207 -15.19 4.34 -8.22
N LYS A 208 -16.13 3.68 -7.54
CA LYS A 208 -15.99 3.34 -6.11
C LYS A 208 -16.28 1.85 -5.88
N GLY A 209 -15.54 1.26 -4.94
CA GLY A 209 -15.80 -0.09 -4.42
C GLY A 209 -15.89 -1.16 -5.51
N SER A 210 -16.98 -1.92 -5.51
CA SER A 210 -17.20 -3.03 -6.45
C SER A 210 -17.22 -2.58 -7.92
N ALA A 211 -17.81 -1.42 -8.24
CA ALA A 211 -17.88 -0.93 -9.62
C ALA A 211 -16.47 -0.64 -10.18
N ALA A 212 -15.58 -0.06 -9.37
CA ALA A 212 -14.18 0.16 -9.73
C ALA A 212 -13.48 -1.17 -10.05
N ARG A 213 -13.71 -2.18 -9.21
CA ARG A 213 -13.16 -3.53 -9.39
C ARG A 213 -13.62 -4.17 -10.69
N GLU A 214 -14.91 -4.10 -11.00
CA GLU A 214 -15.45 -4.69 -12.24
C GLU A 214 -14.83 -4.09 -13.50
N VAL A 215 -14.62 -2.76 -13.52
CA VAL A 215 -13.97 -2.08 -14.65
C VAL A 215 -12.52 -2.53 -14.82
N ILE A 216 -11.77 -2.66 -13.71
CA ILE A 216 -10.39 -3.18 -13.73
C ILE A 216 -10.35 -4.63 -14.22
N LEU A 217 -11.22 -5.50 -13.68
CA LEU A 217 -11.30 -6.90 -14.09
C LEU A 217 -11.66 -7.05 -15.58
N LYS A 218 -12.55 -6.19 -16.10
CA LYS A 218 -12.90 -6.18 -17.52
C LYS A 218 -11.70 -5.81 -18.40
N ALA A 219 -10.84 -4.89 -17.96
CA ALA A 219 -9.61 -4.54 -18.67
C ALA A 219 -8.50 -5.60 -18.53
N TRP A 220 -8.54 -6.36 -17.44
CA TRP A 220 -7.58 -7.43 -17.13
C TRP A 220 -7.75 -8.70 -17.99
N LYS A 221 -8.87 -8.87 -18.71
CA LYS A 221 -9.17 -10.06 -19.55
C LYS A 221 -7.96 -10.51 -20.37
N GLY A 222 -7.41 -11.70 -20.09
CA GLY A 222 -6.18 -12.23 -20.68
C GLY A 222 -5.04 -12.42 -19.67
N GLY A 223 -5.14 -11.84 -18.47
CA GLY A 223 -4.33 -12.20 -17.30
C GLY A 223 -5.05 -13.20 -16.39
N TRP A 224 -4.31 -13.76 -15.43
CA TRP A 224 -4.88 -14.67 -14.44
C TRP A 224 -5.74 -13.91 -13.43
N ILE A 225 -6.94 -14.41 -13.20
CA ILE A 225 -7.86 -13.92 -12.16
C ILE A 225 -8.03 -15.09 -11.19
N ASN A 226 -7.81 -14.84 -9.90
CA ASN A 226 -8.01 -15.87 -8.90
C ASN A 226 -9.49 -16.31 -8.83
N ASP A 227 -9.75 -17.58 -8.53
CA ASP A 227 -11.09 -18.18 -8.48
C ASP A 227 -12.06 -17.42 -7.57
N ASP A 228 -11.57 -16.82 -6.48
CA ASP A 228 -12.41 -16.03 -5.57
C ASP A 228 -12.97 -14.75 -6.23
N LEU A 229 -12.17 -14.11 -7.09
CA LEU A 229 -12.61 -12.95 -7.88
C LEU A 229 -13.54 -13.38 -9.01
N ALA A 230 -13.24 -14.49 -9.67
CA ALA A 230 -14.09 -15.04 -10.71
C ALA A 230 -15.48 -15.38 -10.16
N ARG A 231 -15.54 -15.99 -8.97
CA ARG A 231 -16.79 -16.28 -8.25
C ARG A 231 -17.52 -14.99 -7.87
N ALA A 232 -16.83 -14.00 -7.31
CA ALA A 232 -17.44 -12.72 -6.94
C ALA A 232 -18.01 -11.95 -8.15
N ALA A 233 -17.32 -11.99 -9.30
CA ALA A 233 -17.78 -11.34 -10.53
C ALA A 233 -18.98 -12.06 -11.18
N SER A 234 -19.17 -13.35 -10.88
CA SER A 234 -20.32 -14.13 -11.38
C SER A 234 -21.60 -13.94 -10.56
N LEU A 235 -21.49 -13.40 -9.34
CA LEU A 235 -22.66 -13.16 -8.49
C LEU A 235 -23.46 -11.96 -9.03
N PRO A 236 -24.80 -12.08 -9.12
CA PRO A 236 -25.63 -10.95 -9.53
C PRO A 236 -25.42 -9.79 -8.54
N VAL A 237 -25.02 -8.64 -9.08
CA VAL A 237 -24.84 -7.42 -8.29
C VAL A 237 -26.15 -7.18 -7.53
N PRO A 238 -26.15 -7.13 -6.19
CA PRO A 238 -27.35 -6.82 -5.44
C PRO A 238 -27.81 -5.45 -5.92
N THR A 239 -28.93 -5.42 -6.65
CA THR A 239 -29.57 -4.20 -7.10
C THR A 239 -29.83 -3.41 -5.84
N SER A 240 -29.04 -2.34 -5.65
CA SER A 240 -29.15 -1.46 -4.50
C SER A 240 -30.62 -1.11 -4.38
N GLN A 241 -31.31 -1.73 -3.41
CA GLN A 241 -32.75 -1.56 -3.28
C GLN A 241 -32.96 -0.07 -3.14
N LYS A 242 -33.51 0.52 -4.20
CA LYS A 242 -33.85 1.93 -4.28
C LYS A 242 -34.83 2.11 -3.12
N LYS A 243 -34.31 2.58 -1.99
CA LYS A 243 -35.08 2.85 -0.77
C LYS A 243 -36.12 3.87 -1.22
N LYS A 244 -37.30 3.38 -1.60
CA LYS A 244 -38.46 4.21 -1.93
C LYS A 244 -38.66 5.05 -0.69
N GLY A 245 -38.28 6.32 -0.78
CA GLY A 245 -38.50 7.29 0.27
C GLY A 245 -39.99 7.31 0.54
N GLY A 246 -40.39 6.71 1.66
CA GLY A 246 -41.65 7.00 2.28
C GLY A 246 -41.63 8.48 2.64
N GLU A 247 -42.48 9.22 1.94
CA GLU A 247 -42.80 10.62 2.15
C GLU A 247 -43.43 10.78 3.54
N ALA A 248 -42.60 11.01 4.57
CA ALA A 248 -43.09 11.39 5.89
C ALA A 248 -43.38 12.90 5.88
N LYS A 249 -44.63 13.25 5.58
CA LYS A 249 -45.20 14.59 5.81
C LYS A 249 -45.04 14.96 7.29
N ASN A 250 -44.13 15.88 7.58
CA ASN A 250 -44.01 16.48 8.90
C ASN A 250 -44.91 17.73 8.95
N GLN A 251 -46.14 17.56 9.44
CA GLN A 251 -47.04 18.67 9.77
C GLN A 251 -46.47 19.43 10.98
N LYS A 252 -46.18 20.72 10.78
CA LYS A 252 -45.75 21.64 11.83
C LYS A 252 -47.01 22.30 12.44
N PRO A 253 -47.29 22.18 13.75
CA PRO A 253 -48.39 22.91 14.36
C PRO A 253 -48.02 24.40 14.57
N PRO A 254 -48.99 25.33 14.50
CA PRO A 254 -48.76 26.74 14.79
C PRO A 254 -48.67 26.97 16.31
N MET A 255 -47.62 27.67 16.76
CA MET A 255 -47.53 28.21 18.11
C MET A 255 -48.27 29.55 18.16
N ASN A 256 -49.40 29.59 18.86
CA ASN A 256 -50.04 30.83 19.30
C ASN A 256 -49.37 31.31 20.59
N PHE A 257 -48.75 32.49 20.56
CA PHE A 257 -48.37 33.22 21.76
C PHE A 257 -49.43 34.28 22.05
N HIS A 258 -50.19 34.09 23.14
CA HIS A 258 -51.00 35.13 23.75
C HIS A 258 -50.10 35.97 24.67
N HIS A 259 -50.04 37.28 24.41
CA HIS A 259 -49.55 38.26 25.37
C HIS A 259 -50.70 38.64 26.32
N SER A 260 -50.40 38.64 27.62
CA SER A 260 -51.14 39.35 28.68
C SER A 260 -50.10 40.00 29.59
#